data_AF-A0A831NT27-F1
#
_entry.id   AF-A0A831NT27-F1
#
_cell.length_a   1.000
_cell.length_b   1.000
_cell.length_c   1.000
_cell.angle_alpha   90.00
_cell.angle_beta   90.00
_cell.angle_gamma   90.00
#
_symmetry.space_group_name_H-M   'P 1'
#
loop_
_entity.id
_entity.type
_entity.pdbx_description
1 polymer ?
#
loop_
_entity_poly.entity_id
_entity_poly.type
_entity_poly.pdbx_seq_one_letter_code
_entity_poly.pdbx_strand_id
1 'polypeptide(L)'
;MCVVKVDIFLGEYRSLEDAVARFLLKAVESFSGEAGRSYIADLLKGRLRSDFIKRWERVSPLFGVLSGVDRGVISGTLRRLVEEKYISFIPGGKLLAITPKGIKALNTDRSIVLLPAADLSPVELEVPEDLELYEKLKALRDEMAEERGCPPYVIFQNRTLLEMALEKPRSYAELLEIWGVGEKKAEEYGRTFLEVIENHM
;
A
#
# COMPACT_ATOMS: atom_id res chain seq x y z
N MET A 1 -20.13 -17.40 8.31
CA MET A 1 -19.56 -18.62 7.68
C MET A 1 -18.87 -18.16 6.41
N CYS A 2 -17.60 -17.76 6.40
CA CYS A 2 -16.42 -18.60 6.59
C CYS A 2 -15.24 -17.70 7.04
N VAL A 3 -14.80 -17.86 8.29
CA VAL A 3 -13.68 -17.09 8.90
C VAL A 3 -12.35 -17.87 8.78
N VAL A 4 -12.30 -18.92 7.95
CA VAL A 4 -11.35 -20.04 8.13
C VAL A 4 -10.13 -19.99 7.18
N LYS A 5 -9.93 -18.94 6.36
CA LYS A 5 -8.80 -18.93 5.40
C LYS A 5 -7.49 -18.31 5.89
N VAL A 6 -7.49 -17.55 6.99
CA VAL A 6 -6.25 -16.96 7.54
C VAL A 6 -5.59 -17.92 8.54
N ASP A 7 -6.37 -18.68 9.31
CA ASP A 7 -5.84 -19.60 10.34
C ASP A 7 -5.08 -20.81 9.77
N ILE A 8 -5.32 -21.18 8.50
CA ILE A 8 -4.58 -22.26 7.83
C ILE A 8 -3.15 -21.84 7.46
N PHE A 9 -2.84 -20.54 7.42
CA PHE A 9 -1.54 -20.03 6.98
C PHE A 9 -0.50 -19.83 8.07
N LEU A 10 -0.84 -19.84 9.36
CA LEU A 10 0.11 -19.45 10.41
C LEU A 10 0.96 -20.60 10.98
N GLY A 11 0.70 -21.85 10.57
CA GLY A 11 1.48 -23.00 11.03
C GLY A 11 2.90 -23.09 10.46
N GLU A 12 3.14 -22.54 9.26
CA GLU A 12 4.42 -22.63 8.53
C GLU A 12 5.19 -21.30 8.45
N TYR A 13 4.57 -20.19 8.86
CA TYR A 13 5.10 -18.84 8.65
C TYR A 13 5.28 -18.09 9.97
N ARG A 14 6.38 -17.34 10.08
CA ARG A 14 6.76 -16.68 11.35
C ARG A 14 5.91 -15.44 11.69
N SER A 15 5.30 -14.80 10.69
CA SER A 15 4.40 -13.64 10.86
C SER A 15 3.48 -13.45 9.65
N LEU A 16 2.43 -12.64 9.81
CA LEU A 16 1.57 -12.23 8.69
C LEU A 16 2.37 -11.52 7.59
N GLU A 17 3.34 -10.68 7.97
CA GLU A 17 4.22 -10.01 7.01
C GLU A 17 5.06 -11.00 6.20
N ASP A 18 5.63 -12.02 6.85
CA ASP A 18 6.43 -13.06 6.20
C ASP A 18 5.59 -13.88 5.22
N ALA A 19 4.37 -14.26 5.63
CA ALA A 19 3.42 -14.95 4.77
C ALA A 19 3.07 -14.11 3.53
N VAL A 20 2.67 -12.85 3.72
CA VAL A 20 2.34 -11.93 2.62
C VAL A 20 3.54 -11.72 1.69
N ALA A 21 4.74 -11.53 2.24
CA ALA A 21 5.96 -11.33 1.46
C ALA A 21 6.28 -12.55 0.59
N ARG A 22 6.16 -13.77 1.13
CA ARG A 22 6.39 -15.01 0.37
C ARG A 22 5.36 -15.21 -0.74
N PHE A 23 4.08 -14.93 -0.49
CA PHE A 23 3.06 -14.99 -1.55
C PHE A 23 3.30 -13.97 -2.66
N LEU A 24 3.72 -12.75 -2.29
CA LEU A 24 4.08 -11.72 -3.27
C LEU A 24 5.28 -12.14 -4.13
N LEU A 25 6.33 -12.69 -3.51
CA LEU A 25 7.47 -13.19 -4.27
C LEU A 25 7.11 -14.37 -5.17
N LYS A 26 6.28 -15.30 -4.70
CA LYS A 26 5.82 -16.44 -5.50
C LYS A 26 4.98 -15.99 -6.70
N ALA A 27 4.14 -14.98 -6.50
CA ALA A 27 3.36 -14.38 -7.58
C ALA A 27 4.27 -13.67 -8.61
N VAL A 28 5.26 -12.90 -8.16
CA VAL A 28 6.18 -12.22 -9.09
C VAL A 28 7.10 -13.20 -9.80
N GLU A 29 7.51 -14.30 -9.16
CA GLU A 29 8.21 -15.40 -9.85
C GLU A 29 7.35 -15.98 -10.98
N SER A 30 6.08 -16.28 -10.70
CA SER A 30 5.15 -16.91 -11.66
C SER A 30 4.77 -16.01 -12.84
N PHE A 31 4.88 -14.69 -12.68
CA PHE A 31 4.52 -13.66 -13.67
C PHE A 31 5.66 -12.68 -13.97
N SER A 32 6.90 -13.14 -13.81
CA SER A 32 8.09 -12.30 -13.97
C SER A 32 8.11 -11.67 -15.37
N GLY A 33 8.04 -10.35 -15.41
CA GLY A 33 8.01 -9.55 -16.63
C GLY A 33 6.69 -9.50 -17.37
N GLU A 34 5.62 -10.05 -16.81
CA GLU A 34 4.28 -10.04 -17.40
C GLU A 34 3.27 -9.23 -16.58
N ALA A 35 3.54 -9.03 -15.28
CA ALA A 35 2.62 -8.40 -14.34
C ALA A 35 3.22 -7.19 -13.62
N GLY A 36 2.41 -6.13 -13.48
CA GLY A 36 2.71 -4.97 -12.64
C GLY A 36 2.11 -5.08 -11.24
N ARG A 37 2.38 -4.08 -10.39
CA ARG A 37 1.97 -4.07 -8.97
C ARG A 37 0.48 -4.33 -8.75
N SER A 38 -0.38 -3.60 -9.46
CA SER A 38 -1.83 -3.72 -9.30
C SER A 38 -2.35 -5.09 -9.67
N TYR A 39 -1.79 -5.70 -10.74
CA TYR A 39 -2.18 -7.05 -11.16
C TYR A 39 -1.83 -8.08 -10.09
N ILE A 40 -0.62 -8.03 -9.53
CA ILE A 40 -0.19 -8.95 -8.47
C ILE A 40 -1.06 -8.79 -7.22
N ALA A 41 -1.36 -7.56 -6.82
CA ALA A 41 -2.23 -7.30 -5.68
C ALA A 41 -3.66 -7.82 -5.89
N ASP A 42 -4.24 -7.59 -7.08
CA ASP A 42 -5.60 -8.02 -7.41
C ASP A 42 -5.71 -9.55 -7.53
N LEU A 43 -4.69 -10.20 -8.11
CA LEU A 43 -4.55 -11.66 -8.15
C LEU A 43 -4.63 -12.27 -6.74
N LEU A 44 -3.77 -11.81 -5.83
CA LEU A 44 -3.71 -12.35 -4.47
C LEU A 44 -4.97 -12.03 -3.65
N LYS A 45 -5.62 -10.89 -3.92
CA LYS A 45 -6.91 -10.52 -3.31
C LYS A 45 -8.10 -11.30 -3.86
N GLY A 46 -7.95 -12.00 -4.98
CA GLY A 46 -9.03 -12.77 -5.57
C GLY A 46 -9.97 -11.92 -6.43
N ARG A 47 -9.48 -10.79 -6.98
CA ARG A 47 -10.26 -9.92 -7.88
C ARG A 47 -9.86 -10.21 -9.32
N LEU A 48 -10.77 -10.80 -10.10
CA LEU A 48 -10.54 -11.10 -11.52
C LEU A 48 -11.12 -9.99 -12.41
N ARG A 49 -10.35 -9.57 -13.40
CA ARG A 49 -10.85 -8.90 -14.61
C ARG A 49 -10.85 -9.90 -15.78
N SER A 50 -11.53 -9.56 -16.88
CA SER A 50 -11.68 -10.38 -18.11
C SER A 50 -10.38 -11.00 -18.65
N ASP A 51 -9.25 -10.33 -18.42
CA ASP A 51 -7.95 -10.66 -18.99
C ASP A 51 -7.26 -11.87 -18.33
N PHE A 52 -7.86 -12.40 -17.24
CA PHE A 52 -7.30 -13.49 -16.43
C PHE A 52 -7.53 -14.90 -17.00
N ILE A 53 -8.54 -15.10 -17.85
CA ILE A 53 -8.97 -16.43 -18.31
C ILE A 53 -7.84 -17.17 -19.05
N LYS A 54 -6.99 -16.45 -19.77
CA LYS A 54 -5.86 -17.03 -20.53
C LYS A 54 -4.71 -17.54 -19.65
N ARG A 55 -4.65 -17.14 -18.38
CA ARG A 55 -3.52 -17.41 -17.46
C ARG A 55 -3.91 -18.26 -16.25
N TRP A 56 -5.14 -18.80 -16.26
CA TRP A 56 -5.77 -19.53 -15.15
C TRP A 56 -4.87 -20.59 -14.51
N GLU A 57 -4.22 -21.42 -15.33
CA GLU A 57 -3.35 -22.50 -14.84
C GLU A 57 -2.18 -21.99 -13.99
N ARG A 58 -1.62 -20.81 -14.31
CA ARG A 58 -0.51 -20.20 -13.55
C ARG A 58 -0.95 -19.46 -12.29
N VAL A 59 -2.22 -19.05 -12.19
CA VAL A 59 -2.73 -18.26 -11.05
C VAL A 59 -3.49 -19.08 -10.02
N SER A 60 -3.99 -20.27 -10.38
CA SER A 60 -4.92 -21.06 -9.56
C SER A 60 -4.53 -21.21 -8.07
N PRO A 61 -3.28 -21.53 -7.70
CA PRO A 61 -2.91 -21.67 -6.28
C PRO A 61 -2.69 -20.34 -5.55
N LEU A 62 -2.45 -19.24 -6.28
CA LEU A 62 -2.18 -17.92 -5.71
C LEU A 62 -3.43 -17.03 -5.67
N PHE A 63 -4.45 -17.38 -6.45
CA PHE A 63 -5.64 -16.59 -6.59
C PHE A 63 -6.45 -16.53 -5.29
N GLY A 64 -6.69 -15.31 -4.78
CA GLY A 64 -7.48 -15.09 -3.57
C GLY A 64 -6.83 -15.58 -2.28
N VAL A 65 -5.55 -15.99 -2.32
CA VAL A 65 -4.82 -16.51 -1.14
C VAL A 65 -4.72 -15.47 -0.03
N LEU A 66 -4.69 -14.17 -0.37
CA LEU A 66 -4.67 -13.05 0.56
C LEU A 66 -6.02 -12.30 0.62
N SER A 67 -7.13 -12.95 0.27
CA SER A 67 -8.46 -12.33 0.28
C SER A 67 -8.82 -11.69 1.63
N GLY A 68 -8.40 -12.30 2.75
CA GLY A 68 -8.59 -11.80 4.11
C GLY A 68 -7.59 -10.73 4.58
N VAL A 69 -6.56 -10.41 3.80
CA VAL A 69 -5.55 -9.39 4.15
C VAL A 69 -5.95 -8.05 3.57
N ASP A 70 -5.74 -6.96 4.32
CA ASP A 70 -5.99 -5.61 3.82
C ASP A 70 -5.13 -5.29 2.57
N ARG A 71 -5.72 -4.57 1.61
CA ARG A 71 -5.04 -4.26 0.34
C ARG A 71 -3.86 -3.29 0.54
N GLY A 72 -3.95 -2.40 1.53
CA GLY A 72 -2.87 -1.51 1.95
C GLY A 72 -1.67 -2.31 2.45
N VAL A 73 -1.89 -3.35 3.26
CA VAL A 73 -0.83 -4.26 3.72
C VAL A 73 -0.13 -4.94 2.54
N ILE A 74 -0.89 -5.51 1.60
CA ILE A 74 -0.33 -6.17 0.40
C ILE A 74 0.49 -5.18 -0.44
N SER A 75 -0.06 -3.99 -0.68
CA SER A 75 0.58 -2.95 -1.50
C SER A 75 1.83 -2.38 -0.82
N GLY A 76 1.79 -2.21 0.50
CA GLY A 76 2.90 -1.76 1.33
C GLY A 76 4.05 -2.78 1.35
N THR A 77 3.74 -4.06 1.56
CA THR A 77 4.72 -5.14 1.51
C THR A 77 5.34 -5.27 0.11
N LEU A 78 4.53 -5.13 -0.95
CA LEU A 78 5.04 -5.16 -2.32
C LEU A 78 5.99 -3.98 -2.63
N ARG A 79 5.68 -2.78 -2.12
CA ARG A 79 6.57 -1.61 -2.20
C ARG A 79 7.91 -1.91 -1.50
N ARG A 80 7.87 -2.43 -0.27
CA ARG A 80 9.06 -2.80 0.52
C ARG A 80 9.92 -3.83 -0.19
N LEU A 81 9.33 -4.86 -0.80
CA LEU A 81 10.07 -5.87 -1.56
C LEU A 81 10.83 -5.27 -2.76
N VAL A 82 10.30 -4.19 -3.36
CA VAL A 82 11.00 -3.47 -4.42
C VAL A 82 12.15 -2.62 -3.87
N GLU A 83 11.90 -1.87 -2.78
CA GLU A 83 12.91 -1.03 -2.11
C GLU A 83 14.09 -1.87 -1.61
N GLU A 84 13.80 -3.01 -0.99
CA GLU A 84 14.76 -3.98 -0.52
C GLU A 84 15.36 -4.85 -1.64
N LYS A 85 15.04 -4.57 -2.91
CA LYS A 85 15.59 -5.26 -4.09
C LYS A 85 15.33 -6.77 -4.14
N TYR A 86 14.29 -7.28 -3.48
CA TYR A 86 13.80 -8.65 -3.72
C TYR A 86 13.04 -8.76 -5.05
N ILE A 87 12.40 -7.66 -5.44
CA ILE A 87 11.72 -7.47 -6.73
C ILE A 87 12.34 -6.23 -7.40
N SER A 88 12.39 -6.21 -8.72
CA SER A 88 12.75 -5.02 -9.49
C SER A 88 11.72 -4.75 -10.58
N PHE A 89 11.73 -3.52 -11.11
CA PHE A 89 11.06 -3.25 -12.36
C PHE A 89 11.91 -3.72 -13.54
N ILE A 90 11.26 -4.19 -14.59
CA ILE A 90 11.93 -4.37 -15.89
C ILE A 90 12.29 -2.98 -16.44
N PRO A 91 13.50 -2.80 -17.01
CA PRO A 91 13.90 -1.54 -17.62
C PRO A 91 12.85 -0.99 -18.60
N GLY A 92 12.50 0.28 -18.43
CA GLY A 92 11.54 0.97 -19.31
C GLY A 92 10.06 0.67 -19.07
N GLY A 93 9.69 -0.07 -18.01
CA GLY A 93 8.31 -0.49 -17.79
C GLY A 93 7.83 -0.47 -16.34
N LYS A 94 6.55 -0.82 -16.17
CA LYS A 94 5.86 -0.99 -14.87
C LYS A 94 5.76 -2.46 -14.43
N LEU A 95 6.38 -3.36 -15.19
CA LEU A 95 6.33 -4.81 -14.97
C LEU A 95 7.39 -5.21 -13.95
N LEU A 96 7.04 -6.16 -13.10
CA LEU A 96 7.88 -6.63 -12.02
C LEU A 96 8.61 -7.90 -12.43
N ALA A 97 9.86 -8.03 -12.00
CA ALA A 97 10.65 -9.24 -12.12
C ALA A 97 11.26 -9.58 -10.76
N ILE A 98 11.35 -10.87 -10.45
CA ILE A 98 12.01 -11.32 -9.23
C ILE A 98 13.53 -11.19 -9.40
N THR A 99 14.23 -10.71 -8.37
CA THR A 99 15.70 -10.60 -8.40
C THR A 99 16.34 -11.89 -7.87
N PRO A 100 17.67 -12.07 -8.05
CA PRO A 100 18.39 -13.17 -7.39
C PRO A 100 18.26 -13.15 -5.85
N LYS A 101 18.12 -11.96 -5.23
CA LYS A 101 17.84 -11.82 -3.79
C LYS A 101 16.46 -12.38 -3.45
N GLY A 102 15.44 -12.08 -4.26
CA GLY A 102 14.08 -12.63 -4.17
C GLY A 102 14.03 -14.15 -4.25
N ILE A 103 14.69 -14.73 -5.25
CA ILE A 103 14.74 -16.19 -5.45
C ILE A 103 15.41 -16.88 -4.26
N LYS A 104 16.54 -16.34 -3.79
CA LYS A 104 17.22 -16.86 -2.59
C LYS A 104 16.31 -16.83 -1.37
N ALA A 105 15.55 -15.76 -1.19
CA ALA A 105 14.63 -15.62 -0.06
C ALA A 105 13.51 -16.67 -0.09
N LEU A 106 12.91 -16.91 -1.26
CA LEU A 106 11.88 -17.94 -1.46
C LEU A 106 12.39 -19.35 -1.10
N ASN A 107 13.65 -19.65 -1.45
CA ASN A 107 14.24 -20.97 -1.25
C ASN A 107 14.90 -21.16 0.12
N THR A 108 14.68 -20.26 1.07
CA THR A 108 15.23 -20.36 2.43
C THR A 108 14.11 -20.36 3.49
N ASP A 109 14.32 -21.13 4.56
CA ASP A 109 13.48 -21.13 5.77
C ASP A 109 13.72 -19.91 6.68
N ARG A 110 14.59 -18.99 6.27
CA ARG A 110 14.83 -17.73 6.98
C ARG A 110 13.66 -16.79 6.74
N SER A 111 13.21 -16.11 7.79
CA SER A 111 12.18 -15.08 7.64
C SER A 111 12.66 -13.99 6.68
N ILE A 112 11.77 -13.55 5.81
CA ILE A 112 11.98 -12.34 5.03
C ILE A 112 11.78 -11.17 5.99
N VAL A 113 12.87 -10.74 6.60
CA VAL A 113 12.88 -9.51 7.39
C VAL A 113 12.88 -8.37 6.40
N LEU A 114 11.68 -7.92 6.06
CA LEU A 114 11.53 -6.59 5.50
C LEU A 114 11.79 -5.65 6.66
N LEU A 115 12.82 -4.81 6.57
CA LEU A 115 12.88 -3.67 7.46
C LEU A 115 11.53 -2.96 7.35
N PRO A 116 10.93 -2.47 8.45
CA PRO A 116 9.83 -1.54 8.32
C PRO A 116 10.26 -0.55 7.24
N ALA A 117 9.38 -0.30 6.26
CA ALA A 117 9.61 0.82 5.37
C ALA A 117 10.03 1.99 6.27
N ALA A 118 10.92 2.85 5.83
CA ALA A 118 11.17 4.10 6.54
C ALA A 118 9.89 5.00 6.68
N ASP A 119 8.68 4.45 6.53
CA ASP A 119 7.38 5.01 6.90
C ASP A 119 6.47 4.11 7.77
N LEU A 120 6.97 3.01 8.36
CA LEU A 120 6.25 2.22 9.38
C LEU A 120 7.08 2.02 10.66
N SER A 121 7.80 3.05 11.08
CA SER A 121 7.85 3.29 12.52
C SER A 121 6.40 3.32 13.01
N PRO A 122 6.04 2.78 14.19
CA PRO A 122 5.14 3.59 15.01
C PRO A 122 5.84 4.94 15.00
N VAL A 123 5.31 5.92 14.26
CA VAL A 123 5.66 7.30 14.54
C VAL A 123 5.46 7.35 16.04
N GLU A 124 6.51 7.66 16.80
CA GLU A 124 6.29 8.32 18.08
C GLU A 124 5.44 9.51 17.68
N LEU A 125 4.12 9.29 17.68
CA LEU A 125 3.13 10.28 17.36
C LEU A 125 3.40 11.28 18.47
N GLU A 126 4.14 12.33 18.15
CA GLU A 126 3.74 13.63 18.63
C GLU A 126 2.26 13.68 18.26
N VAL A 127 1.45 13.33 19.26
CA VAL A 127 0.01 13.45 19.21
C VAL A 127 -0.18 14.89 18.79
N PRO A 128 -0.79 15.18 17.62
CA PRO A 128 -1.05 16.56 17.27
C PRO A 128 -1.75 17.19 18.47
N GLU A 129 -1.29 18.35 18.93
CA GLU A 129 -1.99 19.07 20.02
C GLU A 129 -3.48 19.19 19.70
N ASP A 130 -3.79 19.19 18.40
CA ASP A 130 -5.11 19.24 17.81
C ASP A 130 -5.51 17.92 17.13
N LEU A 131 -5.85 16.92 17.95
CA LEU A 131 -6.36 15.63 17.47
C LEU A 131 -7.68 15.78 16.68
N GLU A 132 -8.47 16.79 17.01
CA GLU A 132 -9.78 17.03 16.40
C GLU A 132 -9.63 17.51 14.94
N LEU A 133 -8.67 18.39 14.63
CA LEU A 133 -8.36 18.75 13.24
C LEU A 133 -7.91 17.54 12.43
N TYR A 134 -7.02 16.72 12.99
CA TYR A 134 -6.56 15.51 12.32
C TYR A 134 -7.71 14.55 11.96
N GLU A 135 -8.67 14.34 12.88
CA GLU A 135 -9.85 13.51 12.62
C GLU A 135 -10.76 14.09 11.53
N LYS A 136 -10.96 15.41 11.50
CA LYS A 136 -11.72 16.09 10.43
C LYS A 136 -11.05 15.92 9.06
N LEU A 137 -9.73 16.09 8.99
CA LEU A 137 -8.96 15.87 7.76
C LEU A 137 -9.00 14.42 7.28
N LYS A 138 -8.97 13.47 8.22
CA LYS A 138 -9.08 12.04 7.92
C LYS A 138 -10.46 11.68 7.39
N ALA A 139 -11.52 12.20 8.01
CA ALA A 139 -12.90 12.01 7.55
C ALA A 139 -13.09 12.54 6.13
N LEU A 140 -12.62 13.77 5.85
CA LEU A 140 -12.67 14.37 4.51
C LEU A 140 -11.96 13.49 3.48
N ARG A 141 -10.75 13.01 3.80
CA ARG A 141 -9.99 12.14 2.90
C ARG A 141 -10.75 10.85 2.58
N ASP A 142 -11.35 10.24 3.60
CA ASP A 142 -12.06 8.97 3.46
C ASP A 142 -13.33 9.14 2.60
N GLU A 143 -14.06 10.25 2.77
CA GLU A 143 -15.20 10.65 1.91
C GLU A 143 -14.77 10.82 0.45
N MET A 144 -13.74 11.62 0.19
CA MET A 144 -13.23 11.84 -1.19
C MET A 144 -12.74 10.54 -1.85
N ALA A 145 -12.16 9.64 -1.06
CA ALA A 145 -11.69 8.35 -1.54
C ALA A 145 -12.85 7.42 -1.91
N GLU A 146 -13.92 7.43 -1.11
CA GLU A 146 -15.16 6.72 -1.40
C GLU A 146 -15.81 7.23 -2.69
N GLU A 147 -15.98 8.54 -2.84
CA GLU A 147 -16.52 9.17 -4.05
C GLU A 147 -15.74 8.78 -5.31
N ARG A 148 -14.41 8.71 -5.20
CA ARG A 148 -13.52 8.36 -6.32
C ARG A 148 -13.31 6.85 -6.49
N GLY A 149 -13.90 6.01 -5.62
CA GLY A 149 -13.74 4.56 -5.64
C GLY A 149 -12.28 4.11 -5.50
N CYS A 150 -11.46 4.88 -4.78
CA CYS A 150 -10.03 4.63 -4.60
C CYS A 150 -9.68 4.46 -3.11
N PRO A 151 -8.55 3.81 -2.78
CA PRO A 151 -8.10 3.75 -1.39
C PRO A 151 -7.71 5.15 -0.84
N PRO A 152 -7.96 5.47 0.44
CA PRO A 152 -7.72 6.81 0.98
C PRO A 152 -6.30 7.35 0.86
N TYR A 153 -5.29 6.48 0.96
CA TYR A 153 -3.88 6.85 0.80
C TYR A 153 -3.54 7.42 -0.60
N VAL A 154 -4.41 7.21 -1.59
CA VAL A 154 -4.26 7.80 -2.94
C VAL A 154 -4.48 9.31 -2.90
N ILE A 155 -5.43 9.77 -2.08
CA ILE A 155 -5.71 11.19 -1.84
C ILE A 155 -4.52 11.78 -1.05
N PHE A 156 -4.37 11.41 0.23
CA PHE A 156 -3.22 11.79 1.06
C PHE A 156 -2.81 10.67 2.03
N GLN A 157 -1.51 10.55 2.30
CA GLN A 157 -0.97 9.62 3.29
C GLN A 157 -1.30 10.12 4.70
N ASN A 158 -1.36 9.21 5.69
CA ASN A 158 -1.59 9.61 7.10
C ASN A 158 -0.57 10.64 7.59
N ARG A 159 0.70 10.49 7.20
CA ARG A 159 1.78 11.44 7.50
C ARG A 159 1.46 12.85 6.98
N THR A 160 0.99 12.96 5.74
CA THR A 160 0.61 14.23 5.13
C THR A 160 -0.54 14.90 5.91
N LEU A 161 -1.53 14.13 6.38
CA LEU A 161 -2.62 14.67 7.21
C LEU A 161 -2.15 15.13 8.60
N LEU A 162 -1.21 14.40 9.21
CA LEU A 162 -0.60 14.81 10.47
C LEU A 162 0.17 16.12 10.31
N GLU A 163 0.96 16.23 9.24
CA GLU A 163 1.74 17.43 8.94
C GLU A 163 0.83 18.63 8.63
N MET A 164 -0.28 18.44 7.91
CA MET A 164 -1.30 19.48 7.74
C MET A 164 -1.94 19.91 9.07
N ALA A 165 -2.20 18.98 9.99
CA ALA A 165 -2.78 19.29 11.29
C ALA A 165 -1.81 20.05 12.21
N LEU A 166 -0.51 19.79 12.07
CA LEU A 166 0.56 20.47 12.81
C LEU A 166 0.86 21.86 12.24
N GLU A 167 1.12 21.94 10.93
CA GLU A 167 1.54 23.18 10.26
C GLU A 167 0.36 24.13 9.95
N LYS A 168 -0.87 23.60 9.91
CA LYS A 168 -2.11 24.34 9.63
C LYS A 168 -1.98 25.33 8.45
N PRO A 169 -1.59 24.84 7.25
CA PRO A 169 -1.37 25.69 6.09
C PRO A 169 -2.64 26.48 5.75
N ARG A 170 -2.46 27.75 5.39
CA ARG A 170 -3.55 28.69 5.07
C ARG A 170 -3.54 29.16 3.64
N SER A 171 -2.53 28.75 2.88
CA SER A 171 -2.39 29.13 1.48
C SER A 171 -1.96 27.93 0.65
N TYR A 172 -2.21 28.03 -0.66
CA TYR A 172 -1.75 27.04 -1.61
C TYR A 172 -0.22 26.87 -1.58
N ALA A 173 0.52 27.97 -1.36
CA ALA A 173 1.98 27.94 -1.26
C ALA A 173 2.43 27.14 -0.03
N GLU A 174 1.85 27.40 1.14
CA GLU A 174 2.12 26.64 2.37
C GLU A 174 1.72 25.17 2.22
N LEU A 175 0.62 24.88 1.52
CA LEU A 175 0.19 23.51 1.27
C LEU A 175 1.19 22.72 0.42
N LEU A 176 1.89 23.38 -0.52
CA LEU A 176 2.96 22.75 -1.32
C LEU A 176 4.23 22.47 -0.52
N GLU A 177 4.42 23.12 0.62
CA GLU A 177 5.55 22.84 1.51
C GLU A 177 5.32 21.58 2.35
N ILE A 178 4.07 21.11 2.47
CA ILE A 178 3.71 19.89 3.18
C ILE A 178 4.20 18.63 2.44
N TRP A 179 4.84 17.73 3.17
CA TRP A 179 5.33 16.46 2.64
C TRP A 179 4.23 15.63 1.95
N GLY A 180 4.51 15.21 0.71
CA GLY A 180 3.60 14.36 -0.06
C GLY A 180 2.47 15.12 -0.77
N VAL A 181 2.43 16.45 -0.64
CA VAL A 181 1.63 17.34 -1.48
C VAL A 181 2.50 17.82 -2.64
N GLY A 182 2.08 17.52 -3.87
CA GLY A 182 2.67 18.10 -5.07
C GLY A 182 1.62 18.89 -5.83
N GLU A 183 2.03 19.66 -6.83
CA GLU A 183 1.16 20.56 -7.61
C GLU A 183 -0.18 19.94 -7.99
N LYS A 184 -0.15 18.75 -8.62
CA LYS A 184 -1.37 18.05 -9.02
C LYS A 184 -2.34 17.77 -7.86
N LYS A 185 -1.83 17.40 -6.69
CA LYS A 185 -2.68 17.13 -5.51
C LYS A 185 -3.18 18.41 -4.86
N ALA A 186 -2.34 19.44 -4.83
CA ALA A 186 -2.74 20.75 -4.33
C ALA A 186 -3.84 21.35 -5.22
N GLU A 187 -3.73 21.22 -6.55
CA GLU A 187 -4.78 21.62 -7.49
C GLU A 187 -6.07 20.80 -7.30
N GLU A 188 -5.96 19.47 -7.22
CA GLU A 188 -7.13 18.59 -7.17
C GLU A 188 -7.86 18.58 -5.82
N TYR A 189 -7.15 18.72 -4.70
CA TYR A 189 -7.70 18.53 -3.35
C TYR A 189 -7.43 19.71 -2.43
N GLY A 190 -6.43 20.55 -2.72
CA GLY A 190 -5.89 21.49 -1.76
C GLY A 190 -6.91 22.49 -1.24
N ARG A 191 -7.81 22.98 -2.11
CA ARG A 191 -8.88 23.90 -1.69
C ARG A 191 -9.77 23.32 -0.59
N THR A 192 -10.25 22.08 -0.75
CA THR A 192 -11.16 21.45 0.21
C THR A 192 -10.48 21.18 1.54
N PHE A 193 -9.19 20.81 1.51
CA PHE A 193 -8.41 20.60 2.73
C PHE A 193 -8.14 21.92 3.46
N LEU A 194 -7.78 22.99 2.73
CA LEU A 194 -7.60 24.33 3.29
C LEU A 194 -8.90 24.86 3.93
N GLU A 195 -10.06 24.63 3.29
CA GLU A 195 -11.36 25.02 3.85
C GLU A 195 -11.65 24.31 5.19
N VAL A 196 -11.31 23.02 5.34
CA VAL A 196 -11.48 22.31 6.63
C VAL A 196 -10.53 22.85 7.69
N ILE A 197 -9.28 23.15 7.32
CA ILE A 197 -8.28 23.72 8.24
C ILE A 197 -8.77 25.10 8.70
N GLU A 198 -9.17 25.98 7.79
CA GLU A 198 -9.65 27.33 8.09
C GLU A 198 -10.89 27.30 9.00
N ASN A 199 -11.85 26.40 8.75
CA ASN A 199 -13.05 26.26 9.58
C ASN A 199 -12.80 25.68 10.98
N HIS A 200 -11.63 25.09 11.21
CA HIS A 200 -11.26 24.53 12.52
C HIS A 200 -10.64 25.58 13.45
N MET A 201 -10.03 26.62 12.88
CA MET A 201 -9.30 27.67 13.62
C MET A 201 -10.24 28.65 14.32
#